data_AF-C9SSV7-F1
#
_entry.id   AF-C9SSV7-F1
#
_cell.length_a   1.000
_cell.length_b   1.000
_cell.length_c   1.000
_cell.angle_alpha   90.00
_cell.angle_beta   90.00
_cell.angle_gamma   90.00
#
_symmetry.space_group_name_H-M   'P 1'
#
loop_
_entity.id
_entity.type
_entity.pdbx_description
1 polymer ?
#
loop_
_entity_poly.entity_id
_entity_poly.type
_entity_poly.pdbx_seq_one_letter_code
_entity_poly.pdbx_strand_id
1 'polypeptide(L)'
;MSWGHATSQDGLRWTHASSGEPALKPSEPYDKEGIFTGCFWPTGPHGEKDQLTVVYSSIAALPIHWTLKHIRNSEGVSLATSTDAGKTWQKSELNPILVGEPEGVEVTGFRDPFLAEWPALDRIRGEKSLYGFLSGGVVDKGPTVFLYAIQPDNLTEWKYLGPLVDLAPGFRAPGSWTSDFGVNWECVNFISLKDGAHEQDFLLMGTEGGVKPRYKEGDEEPLGQWSSWFSGSVEQTAAGPRLRHEFDGVLDHGSLYAPNSYVHPETQKRITIGWVREDGLPMSRCKARGWTGFLSLPRELFLSTTHNVTRGPEITNRGHSFFQDYGERLGWKDCANAGNQAHGRPPNTAPLPSGRVSTQAEARRFHIWQSPDGVQRTTVYFIPQAEQIVVDKSLSNTEADVDKSLLDAPFTLLYSLENETEKLEKLRLRIFRDGDVLEVFANDRFALTTTVYCDDSCAGISWFLDDEGSHSVFDSVQLWEDMAGTQGQVLDIGQPHL
;
A
#
# COMPACT_ATOMS: atom_id res chain seq x y z
N MET A 1 20.99 3.74 -2.92
CA MET A 1 19.86 2.80 -3.12
C MET A 1 20.11 1.98 -4.37
N SER A 2 19.76 0.69 -4.36
CA SER A 2 19.94 -0.28 -5.45
C SER A 2 18.75 -1.22 -5.49
N TRP A 3 18.53 -1.94 -6.60
CA TRP A 3 17.43 -2.90 -6.71
C TRP A 3 17.91 -4.33 -6.43
N GLY A 4 17.34 -4.98 -5.42
CA GLY A 4 17.37 -6.44 -5.31
C GLY A 4 16.38 -7.08 -6.28
N HIS A 5 16.48 -8.39 -6.52
CA HIS A 5 15.46 -9.11 -7.28
C HIS A 5 15.21 -10.51 -6.72
N ALA A 6 13.97 -10.97 -6.87
CA ALA A 6 13.55 -12.34 -6.67
C ALA A 6 12.51 -12.70 -7.74
N THR A 7 12.39 -14.00 -8.02
CA THR A 7 11.41 -14.52 -8.99
C THR A 7 10.50 -15.53 -8.31
N SER A 8 9.27 -15.62 -8.77
CA SER A 8 8.28 -16.58 -8.28
C SER A 8 7.48 -17.16 -9.44
N GLN A 9 7.11 -18.43 -9.33
CA GLN A 9 6.21 -19.10 -10.28
C GLN A 9 4.75 -19.08 -9.80
N ASP A 10 4.52 -18.90 -8.50
CA ASP A 10 3.20 -18.99 -7.86
C ASP A 10 2.80 -17.70 -7.13
N GLY A 11 3.67 -16.68 -7.12
CA GLY A 11 3.49 -15.42 -6.38
C GLY A 11 3.66 -15.57 -4.86
N LEU A 12 3.99 -16.77 -4.37
CA LEU A 12 4.08 -17.08 -2.95
C LEU A 12 5.50 -17.48 -2.56
N ARG A 13 6.13 -18.37 -3.33
CA ARG A 13 7.50 -18.85 -3.10
C ARG A 13 8.45 -18.08 -3.99
N TRP A 14 9.43 -17.44 -3.38
CA TRP A 14 10.38 -16.57 -4.05
C TRP A 14 11.78 -17.17 -4.05
N THR A 15 12.44 -17.12 -5.21
CA THR A 15 13.86 -17.47 -5.36
C THR A 15 14.64 -16.19 -5.59
N HIS A 16 15.51 -15.85 -4.63
CA HIS A 16 16.43 -14.72 -4.76
C HIS A 16 17.50 -14.98 -5.82
N ALA A 17 18.01 -13.89 -6.39
CA ALA A 17 19.20 -13.91 -7.22
C ALA A 17 20.36 -14.65 -6.50
N SER A 18 20.98 -15.63 -7.17
CA SER A 18 22.05 -16.43 -6.57
C SER A 18 23.37 -15.67 -6.40
N SER A 19 23.54 -14.50 -7.02
CA SER A 19 24.79 -13.73 -7.01
C SER A 19 25.06 -13.00 -5.70
N GLY A 20 24.05 -12.78 -4.86
CA GLY A 20 24.13 -11.91 -3.68
C GLY A 20 24.34 -10.42 -3.98
N GLU A 21 24.40 -10.06 -5.25
CA GLU A 21 24.55 -8.69 -5.73
C GLU A 21 23.19 -8.09 -6.13
N PRO A 22 22.98 -6.77 -5.96
CA PRO A 22 21.82 -6.09 -6.53
C PRO A 22 21.72 -6.31 -8.04
N ALA A 23 20.50 -6.46 -8.55
CA ALA A 23 20.20 -6.58 -9.97
C ALA A 23 20.58 -5.32 -10.75
N LEU A 24 20.41 -4.16 -10.12
CA LEU A 24 20.79 -2.85 -10.65
C LEU A 24 21.37 -2.00 -9.53
N LYS A 25 22.55 -1.43 -9.73
CA LYS A 25 23.25 -0.58 -8.76
C LYS A 25 23.79 0.70 -9.41
N PRO A 26 23.95 1.79 -8.64
CA PRO A 26 24.66 2.99 -9.10
C PRO A 26 26.00 2.64 -9.74
N SER A 27 26.25 3.17 -10.93
CA SER A 27 27.52 2.96 -11.64
C SER A 27 27.90 4.09 -12.60
N GLU A 28 26.97 5.00 -12.89
CA GLU A 28 27.15 6.05 -13.89
C GLU A 28 26.97 7.44 -13.26
N PRO A 29 27.52 8.52 -13.86
CA PRO A 29 27.39 9.87 -13.33
C PRO A 29 25.94 10.32 -13.10
N TYR A 30 24.99 9.82 -13.91
CA TYR A 30 23.57 10.16 -13.85
C TYR A 30 22.81 9.41 -12.74
N ASP A 31 23.36 8.33 -12.17
CA ASP A 31 22.70 7.54 -11.11
C ASP A 31 23.58 7.30 -9.88
N LYS A 32 24.70 8.04 -9.78
CA LYS A 32 25.75 7.86 -8.77
C LYS A 32 25.26 7.91 -7.32
N GLU A 33 24.17 8.62 -7.03
CA GLU A 33 23.63 8.74 -5.68
C GLU A 33 22.57 7.66 -5.38
N GLY A 34 22.02 7.02 -6.41
CA GLY A 34 21.01 6.00 -6.22
C GLY A 34 20.23 5.63 -7.47
N ILE A 35 19.69 4.43 -7.42
CA ILE A 35 18.66 3.92 -8.32
C ILE A 35 17.39 3.82 -7.49
N PHE A 36 16.45 4.73 -7.74
CA PHE A 36 15.18 4.82 -7.03
C PHE A 36 14.10 4.00 -7.77
N THR A 37 12.84 4.11 -7.36
CA THR A 37 11.72 3.31 -7.91
C THR A 37 11.62 3.43 -9.42
N GLY A 38 10.99 2.42 -10.02
CA GLY A 38 10.70 2.35 -11.44
C GLY A 38 9.69 1.26 -11.77
N CYS A 39 9.57 0.97 -13.05
CA CYS A 39 8.62 -0.01 -13.56
C CYS A 39 9.22 -0.87 -14.68
N PHE A 40 8.49 -1.90 -15.04
CA PHE A 40 8.88 -2.91 -16.03
C PHE A 40 7.99 -2.81 -17.28
N TRP A 41 8.59 -3.04 -18.45
CA TRP A 41 7.88 -3.18 -19.72
C TRP A 41 8.39 -4.42 -20.48
N PRO A 42 7.50 -5.30 -20.98
CA PRO A 42 7.87 -6.62 -21.51
C PRO A 42 8.33 -6.59 -22.99
N THR A 43 9.05 -5.54 -23.39
CA THR A 43 9.74 -5.45 -24.69
C THR A 43 11.05 -4.71 -24.52
N GLY A 44 11.93 -4.79 -25.52
CA GLY A 44 13.06 -3.88 -25.66
C GLY A 44 12.61 -2.44 -25.93
N PRO A 45 13.54 -1.46 -25.86
CA PRO A 45 13.24 -0.04 -26.02
C PRO A 45 12.65 0.33 -27.38
N HIS A 46 12.84 -0.51 -28.40
CA HIS A 46 12.30 -0.31 -29.76
C HIS A 46 11.26 -1.38 -30.14
N GLY A 47 10.62 -2.00 -29.14
CA GLY A 47 9.56 -3.00 -29.34
C GLY A 47 10.07 -4.43 -29.59
N GLU A 48 11.35 -4.71 -29.30
CA GLU A 48 11.92 -6.05 -29.44
C GLU A 48 11.24 -7.05 -28.49
N LYS A 49 10.65 -8.12 -29.03
CA LYS A 49 9.86 -9.08 -28.24
C LYS A 49 10.67 -10.01 -27.35
N ASP A 50 11.95 -10.20 -27.67
CA ASP A 50 12.86 -11.09 -26.95
C ASP A 50 13.73 -10.34 -25.92
N GLN A 51 13.36 -9.10 -25.59
CA GLN A 51 14.02 -8.27 -24.60
C GLN A 51 13.02 -7.75 -23.58
N LEU A 52 13.52 -7.42 -22.39
CA LEU A 52 12.78 -6.79 -21.31
C LEU A 52 13.39 -5.42 -21.03
N THR A 53 12.58 -4.44 -20.67
CA THR A 53 13.04 -3.10 -20.28
C THR A 53 12.55 -2.76 -18.88
N VAL A 54 13.43 -2.20 -18.06
CA VAL A 54 13.05 -1.45 -16.86
C VAL A 54 13.32 0.03 -17.08
N VAL A 55 12.40 0.85 -16.60
CA VAL A 55 12.51 2.30 -16.53
C VAL A 55 12.66 2.66 -15.06
N TYR A 56 13.65 3.47 -14.69
CA TYR A 56 13.90 3.79 -13.29
C TYR A 56 14.34 5.24 -13.10
N SER A 57 14.19 5.71 -11.86
CA SER A 57 14.69 7.01 -11.42
C SER A 57 16.20 6.94 -11.16
N SER A 58 16.97 7.63 -11.98
CA SER A 58 18.42 7.75 -11.83
C SER A 58 18.78 9.00 -11.05
N ILE A 59 19.40 8.84 -9.87
CA ILE A 59 19.65 9.94 -8.94
C ILE A 59 21.09 10.45 -9.07
N ALA A 60 21.22 11.71 -9.46
CA ALA A 60 22.50 12.38 -9.71
C ALA A 60 22.95 13.29 -8.55
N ALA A 61 22.04 13.69 -7.66
CA ALA A 61 22.36 14.53 -6.51
C ALA A 61 21.41 14.28 -5.32
N LEU A 62 21.93 14.49 -4.11
CA LEU A 62 21.22 14.44 -2.84
C LEU A 62 21.59 15.69 -2.00
N PRO A 63 20.79 16.07 -0.98
CA PRO A 63 19.54 15.45 -0.53
C PRO A 63 18.34 15.82 -1.43
N ILE A 64 17.33 14.95 -1.44
CA ILE A 64 16.04 15.18 -2.09
C ILE A 64 14.96 15.00 -1.02
N HIS A 65 14.13 16.02 -0.82
CA HIS A 65 12.98 15.97 0.08
C HIS A 65 12.06 17.16 -0.21
N TRP A 66 10.74 16.98 -0.07
CA TRP A 66 9.74 18.00 -0.41
C TRP A 66 9.83 19.27 0.47
N THR A 67 10.46 19.19 1.64
CA THR A 67 10.71 20.36 2.52
C THR A 67 11.95 21.17 2.14
N LEU A 68 12.75 20.67 1.20
CA LEU A 68 14.00 21.29 0.78
C LEU A 68 13.83 21.93 -0.59
N LYS A 69 14.68 22.91 -0.91
CA LYS A 69 14.77 23.43 -2.27
C LYS A 69 15.28 22.33 -3.20
N HIS A 70 14.50 22.00 -4.22
CA HIS A 70 14.88 21.00 -5.22
C HIS A 70 16.19 21.35 -5.92
N ILE A 71 17.05 20.35 -6.10
CA ILE A 71 18.28 20.47 -6.86
C ILE A 71 17.95 20.11 -8.31
N ARG A 72 17.97 21.11 -9.20
CA ARG A 72 17.72 20.91 -10.64
C ARG A 72 18.48 19.69 -11.18
N ASN A 73 17.79 18.79 -11.88
CA ASN A 73 18.35 17.57 -12.47
C ASN A 73 18.95 16.59 -11.44
N SER A 74 18.54 16.63 -10.18
CA SER A 74 18.93 15.61 -9.19
C SER A 74 18.26 14.26 -9.44
N GLU A 75 17.07 14.28 -10.04
CA GLU A 75 16.24 13.12 -10.33
C GLU A 75 15.98 13.06 -11.84
N GLY A 76 16.51 12.04 -12.51
CA GLY A 76 16.29 11.79 -13.94
C GLY A 76 15.63 10.43 -14.20
N VAL A 77 15.40 10.10 -15.47
CA VAL A 77 14.86 8.79 -15.89
C VAL A 77 15.85 8.09 -16.79
N SER A 78 16.06 6.81 -16.51
CA SER A 78 17.00 5.94 -17.24
C SER A 78 16.39 4.58 -17.53
N LEU A 79 16.96 3.87 -18.51
CA LEU A 79 16.55 2.54 -18.96
C LEU A 79 17.64 1.49 -18.69
N ALA A 80 17.22 0.27 -18.38
CA ALA A 80 18.08 -0.90 -18.49
C ALA A 80 17.33 -2.04 -19.18
N THR A 81 18.04 -2.88 -19.93
CA THR A 81 17.46 -3.98 -20.68
C THR A 81 17.99 -5.33 -20.24
N SER A 82 17.20 -6.38 -20.43
CA SER A 82 17.58 -7.75 -20.18
C SER A 82 17.24 -8.62 -21.38
N THR A 83 18.15 -9.54 -21.72
CA THR A 83 17.98 -10.53 -22.79
C THR A 83 18.00 -11.97 -22.25
N ASP A 84 18.02 -12.14 -20.93
CA ASP A 84 18.16 -13.42 -20.24
C ASP A 84 17.04 -13.69 -19.22
N ALA A 85 15.85 -13.15 -19.53
CA ALA A 85 14.64 -13.24 -18.72
C ALA A 85 14.75 -12.55 -17.34
N GLY A 86 15.42 -11.39 -17.29
CA GLY A 86 15.50 -10.53 -16.12
C GLY A 86 16.59 -10.92 -15.12
N LYS A 87 17.47 -11.87 -15.45
CA LYS A 87 18.56 -12.31 -14.58
C LYS A 87 19.68 -11.28 -14.52
N THR A 88 19.99 -10.65 -15.65
CA THR A 88 20.96 -9.55 -15.75
C THR A 88 20.38 -8.36 -16.49
N TRP A 89 20.87 -7.17 -16.16
CA TRP A 89 20.39 -5.89 -16.69
C TRP A 89 21.56 -5.04 -17.20
N GLN A 90 21.44 -4.56 -18.42
CA GLN A 90 22.41 -3.67 -19.07
C GLN A 90 21.81 -2.26 -19.18
N LYS A 91 22.48 -1.26 -18.59
CA LYS A 91 22.06 0.14 -18.74
C LYS A 91 22.19 0.60 -20.19
N SER A 92 21.20 1.34 -20.68
CA SER A 92 21.21 1.89 -22.04
C SER A 92 22.30 2.95 -22.22
N GLU A 93 22.93 2.97 -23.39
CA GLU A 93 23.88 4.03 -23.79
C GLU A 93 23.21 5.39 -24.01
N LEU A 94 21.88 5.41 -24.16
CA LEU A 94 21.07 6.62 -24.31
C LEU A 94 20.72 7.28 -22.98
N ASN A 95 21.14 6.70 -21.85
CA ASN A 95 20.82 7.23 -20.54
C ASN A 95 21.59 8.53 -20.21
N PRO A 96 20.98 9.42 -19.40
CA PRO A 96 19.58 9.39 -18.99
C PRO A 96 18.66 9.82 -20.13
N ILE A 97 17.52 9.13 -20.31
CA ILE A 97 16.53 9.47 -21.34
C ILE A 97 15.73 10.72 -20.98
N LEU A 98 15.64 11.04 -19.69
CA LEU A 98 15.23 12.35 -19.18
C LEU A 98 16.25 12.81 -18.15
N VAL A 99 16.90 13.93 -18.40
CA VAL A 99 17.93 14.49 -17.51
C VAL A 99 17.34 14.98 -16.18
N GLY A 100 16.10 15.45 -16.20
CA GLY A 100 15.45 16.05 -15.03
C GLY A 100 14.06 16.58 -15.32
N GLU A 101 13.51 17.29 -14.35
CA GLU A 101 12.17 17.85 -14.40
C GLU A 101 12.00 18.91 -15.52
N PRO A 102 10.77 19.23 -15.99
CA PRO A 102 10.55 20.20 -17.07
C PRO A 102 11.16 21.59 -16.79
N GLU A 103 11.53 22.32 -17.85
CA GLU A 103 12.07 23.69 -17.70
C GLU A 103 11.05 24.64 -17.06
N GLY A 104 11.52 25.51 -16.16
CA GLY A 104 10.69 26.54 -15.53
C GLY A 104 9.68 26.03 -14.49
N VAL A 105 9.76 24.76 -14.10
CA VAL A 105 8.91 24.17 -13.06
C VAL A 105 9.75 23.91 -11.81
N GLU A 106 9.34 24.50 -10.68
CA GLU A 106 9.90 24.17 -9.36
C GLU A 106 9.10 23.01 -8.76
N VAL A 107 9.75 21.85 -8.66
CA VAL A 107 9.11 20.60 -8.19
C VAL A 107 9.43 20.34 -6.72
N THR A 108 8.57 19.57 -6.04
CA THR A 108 8.87 18.98 -4.72
C THR A 108 9.55 17.61 -4.82
N GLY A 109 9.44 16.98 -5.99
CA GLY A 109 10.02 15.70 -6.35
C GLY A 109 9.73 15.40 -7.83
N PHE A 110 10.56 14.57 -8.45
CA PHE A 110 10.39 14.17 -9.85
C PHE A 110 10.97 12.77 -10.08
N ARG A 111 10.25 11.74 -9.65
CA ARG A 111 10.76 10.36 -9.60
C ARG A 111 9.67 9.32 -9.83
N ASP A 112 10.02 8.05 -9.64
CA ASP A 112 9.17 6.88 -9.65
C ASP A 112 8.38 6.71 -10.96
N PRO A 113 9.06 6.43 -12.10
CA PRO A 113 8.40 6.20 -13.36
C PRO A 113 7.44 5.00 -13.30
N PHE A 114 6.25 5.20 -13.85
CA PHE A 114 5.27 4.16 -14.07
C PHE A 114 4.71 4.26 -15.50
N LEU A 115 4.68 3.13 -16.21
CA LEU A 115 4.18 3.03 -17.59
C LEU A 115 2.89 2.22 -17.63
N ALA A 116 1.89 2.73 -18.34
CA ALA A 116 0.67 2.00 -18.63
C ALA A 116 0.03 2.41 -19.95
N GLU A 117 -0.72 1.49 -20.54
CA GLU A 117 -1.73 1.84 -21.54
C GLU A 117 -2.92 2.52 -20.85
N TRP A 118 -3.52 3.52 -21.51
CA TRP A 118 -4.68 4.23 -20.95
C TRP A 118 -5.71 4.53 -22.05
N PRO A 119 -6.64 3.59 -22.33
CA PRO A 119 -7.61 3.74 -23.41
C PRO A 119 -8.53 4.96 -23.28
N ALA A 120 -8.85 5.40 -22.06
CA ALA A 120 -9.64 6.62 -21.86
C ALA A 120 -8.86 7.87 -22.27
N LEU A 121 -7.56 7.92 -21.97
CA LEU A 121 -6.70 9.02 -22.38
C LEU A 121 -6.44 9.02 -23.89
N ASP A 122 -6.28 7.85 -24.50
CA ASP A 122 -6.21 7.71 -25.96
C ASP A 122 -7.43 8.30 -26.66
N ARG A 123 -8.64 8.06 -26.12
CA ARG A 123 -9.89 8.59 -26.68
C ARG A 123 -9.95 10.11 -26.65
N ILE A 124 -9.55 10.75 -25.54
CA ILE A 124 -9.60 12.22 -25.45
C ILE A 124 -8.47 12.89 -26.23
N ARG A 125 -7.32 12.22 -26.38
CA ARG A 125 -6.18 12.72 -27.16
C ARG A 125 -6.31 12.45 -28.66
N GLY A 126 -7.09 11.44 -29.07
CA GLY A 126 -7.22 11.00 -30.45
C GLY A 126 -5.97 10.31 -31.00
N GLU A 127 -5.09 9.81 -30.13
CA GLU A 127 -3.83 9.16 -30.47
C GLU A 127 -3.58 8.02 -29.48
N LYS A 128 -3.13 6.86 -29.97
CA LYS A 128 -2.73 5.73 -29.12
C LYS A 128 -1.32 5.96 -28.59
N SER A 129 -1.10 5.81 -27.28
CA SER A 129 0.23 5.89 -26.68
C SER A 129 0.35 4.97 -25.45
N LEU A 130 1.58 4.71 -25.03
CA LEU A 130 1.85 4.45 -23.61
C LEU A 130 1.91 5.78 -22.88
N TYR A 131 1.56 5.75 -21.60
CA TYR A 131 1.64 6.92 -20.73
C TYR A 131 2.62 6.67 -19.62
N GLY A 132 3.55 7.59 -19.46
CA GLY A 132 4.55 7.61 -18.40
C GLY A 132 4.18 8.63 -17.34
N PHE A 133 4.21 8.21 -16.08
CA PHE A 133 4.11 9.11 -14.93
C PHE A 133 5.48 9.36 -14.36
N LEU A 134 5.69 10.56 -13.83
CA LEU A 134 6.70 10.82 -12.80
C LEU A 134 6.00 11.46 -11.61
N SER A 135 6.17 10.85 -10.45
CA SER A 135 5.54 11.22 -9.19
C SER A 135 6.26 12.40 -8.55
N GLY A 136 5.48 13.30 -7.94
CA GLY A 136 6.01 14.38 -7.14
C GLY A 136 4.97 15.44 -6.84
N GLY A 137 5.35 16.69 -7.09
CA GLY A 137 4.50 17.85 -6.86
C GLY A 137 5.16 19.11 -7.40
N VAL A 138 4.39 20.19 -7.43
CA VAL A 138 4.87 21.51 -7.83
C VAL A 138 4.77 22.44 -6.62
N VAL A 139 5.87 23.12 -6.32
CA VAL A 139 5.96 24.04 -5.18
C VAL A 139 4.80 25.04 -5.23
N ASP A 140 4.13 25.22 -4.08
CA ASP A 140 2.94 26.07 -3.87
C ASP A 140 1.68 25.72 -4.70
N LYS A 141 1.73 24.72 -5.58
CA LYS A 141 0.58 24.31 -6.40
C LYS A 141 -0.03 22.97 -5.97
N GLY A 142 0.78 22.13 -5.33
CA GLY A 142 0.33 20.87 -4.74
C GLY A 142 0.91 19.63 -5.44
N PRO A 143 0.53 18.44 -4.97
CA PRO A 143 1.04 17.19 -5.48
C PRO A 143 0.44 16.86 -6.85
N THR A 144 1.20 16.15 -7.68
CA THR A 144 0.74 15.69 -9.00
C THR A 144 1.63 14.56 -9.51
N VAL A 145 1.23 13.97 -10.64
CA VAL A 145 2.18 13.34 -11.55
C VAL A 145 2.47 14.24 -12.76
N PHE A 146 3.69 14.18 -13.26
CA PHE A 146 4.11 14.74 -14.54
C PHE A 146 3.83 13.68 -15.62
N LEU A 147 2.90 13.99 -16.53
CA LEU A 147 2.43 13.06 -17.54
C LEU A 147 3.25 13.16 -18.82
N TYR A 148 3.59 12.01 -19.39
CA TYR A 148 4.28 11.88 -20.68
C TYR A 148 3.51 10.92 -21.60
N ALA A 149 3.50 11.22 -22.90
CA ALA A 149 3.16 10.24 -23.94
C ALA A 149 4.43 9.60 -24.48
N ILE A 150 4.39 8.28 -24.65
CA ILE A 150 5.50 7.44 -25.08
C ILE A 150 4.99 6.52 -26.19
N GLN A 151 5.76 6.36 -27.26
CA GLN A 151 5.39 5.42 -28.31
C GLN A 151 5.71 3.98 -27.85
N PRO A 152 4.79 3.01 -28.02
CA PRO A 152 5.03 1.63 -27.58
C PRO A 152 6.26 0.95 -28.20
N ASP A 153 6.70 1.42 -29.36
CA ASP A 153 7.86 0.96 -30.12
C ASP A 153 9.07 1.92 -30.01
N ASN A 154 9.02 2.91 -29.12
CA ASN A 154 10.15 3.77 -28.79
C ASN A 154 10.05 4.29 -27.34
N LEU A 155 10.50 3.48 -26.38
CA LEU A 155 10.51 3.82 -24.95
C LEU A 155 11.55 4.88 -24.58
N THR A 156 12.40 5.30 -25.53
CA THR A 156 13.47 6.27 -25.30
C THR A 156 13.00 7.72 -25.44
N GLU A 157 11.84 7.96 -26.06
CA GLU A 157 11.31 9.30 -26.32
C GLU A 157 10.03 9.56 -25.51
N TRP A 158 10.12 10.53 -24.60
CA TRP A 158 9.04 10.88 -23.68
C TRP A 158 8.55 12.29 -23.97
N LYS A 159 7.34 12.41 -24.50
CA LYS A 159 6.72 13.70 -24.81
C LYS A 159 5.91 14.22 -23.62
N TYR A 160 6.40 15.27 -22.97
CA TYR A 160 5.72 15.88 -21.83
C TYR A 160 4.35 16.45 -22.22
N LEU A 161 3.32 16.10 -21.45
CA LEU A 161 1.93 16.52 -21.64
C LEU A 161 1.43 17.53 -20.58
N GLY A 162 2.19 17.73 -19.50
CA GLY A 162 1.81 18.59 -18.39
C GLY A 162 1.63 17.85 -17.05
N PRO A 163 1.31 18.57 -15.97
CA PRO A 163 0.81 17.95 -14.75
C PRO A 163 -0.56 17.32 -15.01
N LEU A 164 -0.82 16.13 -14.46
CA LEU A 164 -2.09 15.43 -14.66
C LEU A 164 -3.18 15.91 -13.70
N VAL A 165 -2.81 16.27 -12.46
CA VAL A 165 -3.77 16.52 -11.38
C VAL A 165 -3.55 17.91 -10.79
N ASP A 166 -4.65 18.66 -10.63
CA ASP A 166 -4.64 20.00 -10.05
C ASP A 166 -5.33 19.95 -8.66
N LEU A 167 -4.63 19.42 -7.65
CA LEU A 167 -5.07 19.42 -6.25
C LEU A 167 -4.23 20.41 -5.43
N ALA A 168 -4.88 21.18 -4.56
CA ALA A 168 -4.19 22.11 -3.68
C ALA A 168 -3.25 21.39 -2.70
N PRO A 169 -2.16 22.02 -2.23
CA PRO A 169 -1.32 21.47 -1.16
C PRO A 169 -2.15 21.13 0.08
N GLY A 170 -2.01 19.91 0.61
CA GLY A 170 -2.76 19.40 1.76
C GLY A 170 -4.24 19.17 1.47
N PHE A 171 -4.62 18.97 0.19
CA PHE A 171 -6.00 18.66 -0.15
C PHE A 171 -6.47 17.41 0.60
N ARG A 172 -7.62 17.53 1.25
CA ARG A 172 -8.32 16.45 1.94
C ARG A 172 -9.80 16.56 1.64
N ALA A 173 -10.36 15.52 1.04
CA ALA A 173 -11.80 15.42 0.88
C ALA A 173 -12.48 15.32 2.28
N PRO A 174 -13.66 15.92 2.48
CA PRO A 174 -14.36 15.82 3.76
C PRO A 174 -14.63 14.37 4.19
N GLY A 175 -14.56 14.10 5.48
CA GLY A 175 -14.87 12.79 6.05
C GLY A 175 -13.67 12.11 6.74
N SER A 176 -13.96 11.01 7.41
CA SER A 176 -12.96 10.15 8.06
C SER A 176 -12.36 9.11 7.11
N TRP A 177 -13.04 8.82 5.99
CA TRP A 177 -12.72 7.76 5.02
C TRP A 177 -11.66 8.13 3.99
N THR A 178 -11.29 9.41 3.95
CA THR A 178 -10.45 10.02 2.93
C THR A 178 -9.02 10.12 3.42
N SER A 179 -8.09 10.18 2.47
CA SER A 179 -6.68 10.41 2.78
C SER A 179 -6.34 11.90 2.79
N ASP A 180 -5.15 12.24 3.31
CA ASP A 180 -4.54 13.54 3.07
C ASP A 180 -3.56 13.41 1.90
N PHE A 181 -3.79 14.19 0.84
CA PHE A 181 -2.96 14.11 -0.37
C PHE A 181 -1.62 14.81 -0.23
N GLY A 182 -1.40 15.53 0.88
CA GLY A 182 -0.12 16.17 1.18
C GLY A 182 0.33 17.15 0.11
N VAL A 183 1.64 17.26 -0.07
CA VAL A 183 2.27 18.22 -1.00
C VAL A 183 3.16 17.54 -2.04
N ASN A 184 3.51 16.28 -1.83
CA ASN A 184 4.34 15.47 -2.73
C ASN A 184 3.78 14.05 -2.83
N TRP A 185 3.74 13.48 -4.04
CA TRP A 185 3.37 12.09 -4.27
C TRP A 185 4.56 11.22 -4.66
N GLU A 186 4.48 9.95 -4.31
CA GLU A 186 5.50 8.94 -4.58
C GLU A 186 4.86 7.66 -5.12
N CYS A 187 5.59 6.95 -5.97
CA CYS A 187 5.22 5.63 -6.51
C CYS A 187 3.82 5.59 -7.16
N VAL A 188 3.42 6.66 -7.85
CA VAL A 188 2.07 6.76 -8.39
C VAL A 188 1.86 5.76 -9.53
N ASN A 189 0.87 4.89 -9.37
CA ASN A 189 0.45 3.90 -10.35
C ASN A 189 -0.90 4.30 -10.95
N PHE A 190 -1.08 4.09 -12.25
CA PHE A 190 -2.38 4.22 -12.93
C PHE A 190 -2.99 2.86 -13.25
N ILE A 191 -4.26 2.68 -12.90
CA ILE A 191 -5.00 1.45 -13.17
C ILE A 191 -6.44 1.75 -13.63
N SER A 192 -6.93 0.96 -14.58
CA SER A 192 -8.36 0.88 -14.92
C SER A 192 -8.91 -0.46 -14.42
N LEU A 193 -10.01 -0.43 -13.67
CA LEU A 193 -10.66 -1.62 -13.10
C LEU A 193 -12.11 -1.71 -13.59
N LYS A 194 -12.65 -2.94 -13.65
CA LYS A 194 -13.98 -3.21 -14.20
C LYS A 194 -14.80 -4.12 -13.30
N ASP A 195 -16.11 -3.88 -13.27
CA ASP A 195 -17.13 -4.73 -12.67
C ASP A 195 -18.37 -4.78 -13.59
N GLY A 196 -18.55 -5.90 -14.29
CA GLY A 196 -19.55 -6.01 -15.33
C GLY A 196 -19.38 -4.95 -16.43
N ALA A 197 -20.34 -4.04 -16.55
CA ALA A 197 -20.31 -2.93 -17.50
C ALA A 197 -19.69 -1.63 -16.93
N HIS A 198 -19.39 -1.59 -15.63
CA HIS A 198 -18.77 -0.44 -14.98
C HIS A 198 -17.25 -0.52 -15.15
N GLU A 199 -16.65 0.58 -15.54
CA GLU A 199 -15.20 0.76 -15.67
C GLU A 199 -14.83 2.07 -15.02
N GLN A 200 -13.77 2.05 -14.21
CA GLN A 200 -13.33 3.22 -13.46
C GLN A 200 -11.80 3.27 -13.41
N ASP A 201 -11.28 4.50 -13.48
CA ASP A 201 -9.87 4.81 -13.44
C ASP A 201 -9.44 5.19 -12.02
N PHE A 202 -8.25 4.74 -11.60
CA PHE A 202 -7.69 4.99 -10.27
C PHE A 202 -6.20 5.33 -10.35
N LEU A 203 -5.78 6.19 -9.43
CA LEU A 203 -4.39 6.33 -9.03
C LEU A 203 -4.17 5.64 -7.69
N LEU A 204 -3.07 4.90 -7.55
CA LEU A 204 -2.53 4.43 -6.26
C LEU A 204 -1.26 5.21 -5.98
N MET A 205 -1.01 5.62 -4.74
CA MET A 205 0.16 6.45 -4.43
C MET A 205 0.57 6.40 -2.96
N GLY A 206 1.83 6.74 -2.71
CA GLY A 206 2.25 7.31 -1.44
C GLY A 206 2.06 8.83 -1.46
N THR A 207 1.60 9.43 -0.36
CA THR A 207 1.53 10.88 -0.18
C THR A 207 2.44 11.33 0.96
N GLU A 208 3.06 12.50 0.84
CA GLU A 208 3.92 13.09 1.86
C GLU A 208 3.52 14.53 2.19
N GLY A 209 3.72 14.93 3.45
CA GLY A 209 3.46 16.29 3.91
C GLY A 209 1.99 16.57 4.22
N GLY A 210 1.16 15.53 4.28
CA GLY A 210 -0.20 15.59 4.82
C GLY A 210 -0.22 15.41 6.33
N VAL A 211 -1.33 15.77 7.00
CA VAL A 211 -1.50 15.51 8.43
C VAL A 211 -1.49 14.02 8.70
N LYS A 212 -0.69 13.55 9.66
CA LYS A 212 -0.61 12.12 10.01
C LYS A 212 -1.99 11.55 10.33
N PRO A 213 -2.26 10.29 9.94
CA PRO A 213 -3.39 9.56 10.50
C PRO A 213 -3.31 9.61 12.03
N ARG A 214 -4.44 9.95 12.68
CA ARG A 214 -4.57 9.98 14.16
C ARG A 214 -3.75 11.06 14.88
N TYR A 215 -3.24 12.08 14.18
CA TYR A 215 -2.64 13.25 14.82
C TYR A 215 -3.59 13.88 15.85
N LYS A 216 -3.07 14.15 17.05
CA LYS A 216 -3.76 14.89 18.10
C LYS A 216 -3.04 16.21 18.36
N GLU A 217 -3.83 17.24 18.68
CA GLU A 217 -3.28 18.54 19.07
C GLU A 217 -2.35 18.35 20.28
N GLY A 218 -1.07 18.66 20.09
CA GLY A 218 0.00 18.44 21.07
C GLY A 218 1.06 17.39 20.69
N ASP A 219 0.84 16.59 19.63
CA ASP A 219 1.88 15.68 19.12
C ASP A 219 3.02 16.48 18.44
N GLU A 220 4.27 16.03 18.60
CA GLU A 220 5.47 16.77 18.18
C GLU A 220 5.58 16.95 16.65
N GLU A 221 5.09 15.99 15.86
CA GLU A 221 5.30 15.93 14.41
C GLU A 221 3.98 15.73 13.65
N PRO A 222 3.30 16.81 13.21
CA PRO A 222 1.95 16.73 12.64
C PRO A 222 1.89 16.12 11.25
N LEU A 223 3.00 16.17 10.50
CA LEU A 223 3.05 15.77 9.10
C LEU A 223 3.58 14.35 8.95
N GLY A 224 3.03 13.62 7.98
CA GLY A 224 3.44 12.25 7.71
C GLY A 224 3.05 11.79 6.32
N GLN A 225 2.89 10.47 6.21
CA GLN A 225 2.76 9.77 4.96
C GLN A 225 1.50 8.90 4.95
N TRP A 226 0.86 8.80 3.80
CA TRP A 226 -0.31 7.95 3.57
C TRP A 226 -0.09 7.01 2.40
N SER A 227 -0.66 5.81 2.48
CA SER A 227 -0.86 4.94 1.34
C SER A 227 -2.29 5.09 0.84
N SER A 228 -2.45 5.74 -0.31
CA SER A 228 -3.73 6.28 -0.75
C SER A 228 -4.10 5.78 -2.14
N TRP A 229 -5.39 5.88 -2.44
CA TRP A 229 -5.90 5.77 -3.79
C TRP A 229 -6.94 6.87 -4.03
N PHE A 230 -7.06 7.33 -5.26
CA PHE A 230 -8.26 8.09 -5.65
C PHE A 230 -8.70 7.75 -7.06
N SER A 231 -9.97 7.99 -7.29
CA SER A 231 -10.62 7.79 -8.56
C SER A 231 -11.00 9.12 -9.20
N GLY A 232 -10.89 9.16 -10.51
CA GLY A 232 -11.18 10.36 -11.28
C GLY A 232 -11.57 10.07 -12.71
N SER A 233 -12.00 11.13 -13.40
CA SER A 233 -12.33 11.09 -14.82
C SER A 233 -11.36 11.96 -15.60
N VAL A 234 -10.86 11.44 -16.73
CA VAL A 234 -9.99 12.21 -17.63
C VAL A 234 -10.77 13.26 -18.41
N GLU A 235 -10.17 14.43 -18.57
CA GLU A 235 -10.72 15.52 -19.37
C GLU A 235 -9.62 16.22 -20.19
N GLN A 236 -9.99 16.71 -21.37
CA GLN A 236 -9.09 17.50 -22.20
C GLN A 236 -9.30 18.99 -21.89
N THR A 237 -8.25 19.66 -21.43
CA THR A 237 -8.26 21.11 -21.18
C THR A 237 -7.41 21.84 -22.23
N ALA A 238 -7.46 23.18 -22.20
CA ALA A 238 -6.58 24.02 -23.02
C ALA A 238 -5.09 23.86 -22.66
N ALA A 239 -4.79 23.43 -21.43
CA ALA A 239 -3.43 23.22 -20.91
C ALA A 239 -2.97 21.75 -20.98
N GLY A 240 -3.72 20.89 -21.70
CA GLY A 240 -3.45 19.46 -21.81
C GLY A 240 -4.47 18.59 -21.07
N PRO A 241 -4.29 17.26 -21.10
CA PRO A 241 -5.16 16.34 -20.38
C PRO A 241 -5.03 16.54 -18.85
N ARG A 242 -6.14 16.35 -18.14
CA ARG A 242 -6.23 16.37 -16.68
C ARG A 242 -7.04 15.18 -16.17
N LEU A 243 -6.79 14.79 -14.93
CA LEU A 243 -7.61 13.84 -14.18
C LEU A 243 -8.32 14.59 -13.06
N ARG A 244 -9.65 14.70 -13.17
CA ARG A 244 -10.48 15.34 -12.15
C ARG A 244 -10.78 14.33 -11.05
N HIS A 245 -10.36 14.64 -9.82
CA HIS A 245 -10.71 13.87 -8.62
C HIS A 245 -12.24 13.78 -8.44
N GLU A 246 -12.73 12.60 -8.04
CA GLU A 246 -14.15 12.36 -7.78
C GLU A 246 -14.40 11.78 -6.39
N PHE A 247 -13.61 10.79 -5.99
CA PHE A 247 -13.66 10.18 -4.67
C PHE A 247 -12.32 9.47 -4.39
N ASP A 248 -12.04 9.23 -3.12
CA ASP A 248 -10.79 8.65 -2.68
C ASP A 248 -10.95 7.76 -1.45
N GLY A 249 -9.85 7.10 -1.11
CA GLY A 249 -9.72 6.38 0.13
C GLY A 249 -8.28 6.05 0.46
N VAL A 250 -8.14 5.29 1.52
CA VAL A 250 -6.85 4.79 2.01
C VAL A 250 -6.64 3.38 1.47
N LEU A 251 -5.46 3.08 0.95
CA LEU A 251 -5.08 1.75 0.46
C LEU A 251 -4.69 0.82 1.61
N ASP A 252 -4.00 1.37 2.61
CA ASP A 252 -3.65 0.70 3.85
C ASP A 252 -3.60 1.69 5.01
N HIS A 253 -4.30 1.37 6.10
CA HIS A 253 -4.41 2.27 7.25
C HIS A 253 -3.24 2.18 8.24
N GLY A 254 -2.26 1.32 7.97
CA GLY A 254 -1.08 1.15 8.81
C GLY A 254 0.21 1.58 8.10
N SER A 255 1.22 0.72 8.13
CA SER A 255 2.62 1.05 7.83
C SER A 255 3.04 0.74 6.40
N LEU A 256 2.13 0.17 5.59
CA LEU A 256 2.36 -0.03 4.17
C LEU A 256 2.44 1.31 3.46
N TYR A 257 3.44 1.46 2.59
CA TYR A 257 3.68 2.65 1.77
C TYR A 257 4.27 2.24 0.41
N ALA A 258 4.45 3.22 -0.49
CA ALA A 258 5.05 3.02 -1.81
C ALA A 258 4.45 1.82 -2.60
N PRO A 259 3.11 1.78 -2.82
CA PRO A 259 2.49 0.71 -3.55
C PRO A 259 2.97 0.69 -5.01
N ASN A 260 3.27 -0.49 -5.54
CA ASN A 260 3.53 -0.69 -6.96
C ASN A 260 2.69 -1.87 -7.47
N SER A 261 2.30 -1.84 -8.73
CA SER A 261 1.32 -2.76 -9.30
C SER A 261 1.69 -3.26 -10.69
N TYR A 262 1.22 -4.45 -11.03
CA TYR A 262 1.39 -5.05 -12.35
C TYR A 262 0.13 -5.82 -12.76
N VAL A 263 -0.01 -6.08 -14.06
CA VAL A 263 -1.04 -6.99 -14.58
C VAL A 263 -0.45 -8.38 -14.61
N HIS A 264 -1.06 -9.31 -13.88
CA HIS A 264 -0.63 -10.70 -13.89
C HIS A 264 -0.82 -11.29 -15.30
N PRO A 265 0.25 -11.86 -15.93
CA PRO A 265 0.21 -12.22 -17.35
C PRO A 265 -0.81 -13.32 -17.68
N GLU A 266 -1.05 -14.26 -16.77
CA GLU A 266 -2.01 -15.35 -17.00
C GLU A 266 -3.45 -14.98 -16.62
N THR A 267 -3.66 -14.53 -15.39
CA THR A 267 -5.01 -14.22 -14.87
C THR A 267 -5.55 -12.86 -15.30
N GLN A 268 -4.70 -11.98 -15.83
CA GLN A 268 -5.02 -10.58 -16.19
C GLN A 268 -5.51 -9.72 -15.01
N LYS A 269 -5.28 -10.19 -13.77
CA LYS A 269 -5.62 -9.46 -12.55
C LYS A 269 -4.62 -8.37 -12.28
N ARG A 270 -5.07 -7.26 -11.69
CA ARG A 270 -4.16 -6.23 -11.20
C ARG A 270 -3.67 -6.65 -9.81
N ILE A 271 -2.36 -6.84 -9.66
CA ILE A 271 -1.74 -7.19 -8.38
C ILE A 271 -0.93 -5.99 -7.90
N THR A 272 -1.01 -5.66 -6.61
CA THR A 272 -0.17 -4.67 -5.96
C THR A 272 0.60 -5.25 -4.79
N ILE A 273 1.81 -4.74 -4.57
CA ILE A 273 2.66 -5.04 -3.42
C ILE A 273 3.17 -3.68 -2.91
N GLY A 274 3.15 -3.49 -1.59
CA GLY A 274 3.68 -2.29 -0.95
C GLY A 274 4.84 -2.59 -0.03
N TRP A 275 5.65 -1.57 0.26
CA TRP A 275 6.67 -1.62 1.30
C TRP A 275 6.02 -1.46 2.67
N VAL A 276 6.14 -2.48 3.51
CA VAL A 276 5.74 -2.41 4.91
C VAL A 276 6.93 -1.91 5.71
N ARG A 277 6.78 -0.71 6.27
CA ARG A 277 7.80 -0.09 7.10
C ARG A 277 7.87 -0.75 8.46
N GLU A 278 9.04 -0.66 9.08
CA GLU A 278 9.15 -0.94 10.51
C GLU A 278 8.33 0.09 11.31
N ASP A 279 7.45 -0.41 12.18
CA ASP A 279 6.42 0.37 12.89
C ASP A 279 6.42 0.11 14.40
N GLY A 280 7.40 -0.65 14.90
CA GLY A 280 7.50 -0.99 16.32
C GLY A 280 8.91 -0.84 16.88
N LEU A 281 9.95 -1.18 16.11
CA LEU A 281 11.31 -1.16 16.60
C LEU A 281 12.04 0.17 16.33
N PRO A 282 12.87 0.65 17.28
CA PRO A 282 13.77 1.75 17.02
C PRO A 282 14.87 1.32 16.05
N MET A 283 15.35 2.26 15.23
CA MET A 283 16.37 1.98 14.21
C MET A 283 17.66 1.36 14.75
N SER A 284 18.00 1.58 16.02
CA SER A 284 19.14 0.93 16.68
C SER A 284 18.95 -0.60 16.77
N ARG A 285 17.74 -1.09 17.07
CA ARG A 285 17.41 -2.52 17.10
C ARG A 285 17.35 -3.09 15.69
N CYS A 286 16.78 -2.36 14.72
CA CYS A 286 16.81 -2.77 13.32
C CYS A 286 18.25 -2.96 12.82
N LYS A 287 19.15 -2.03 13.17
CA LYS A 287 20.57 -2.11 12.83
C LYS A 287 21.25 -3.31 13.50
N ALA A 288 20.93 -3.59 14.76
CA ALA A 288 21.45 -4.76 15.47
C ALA A 288 20.92 -6.09 14.88
N ARG A 289 19.67 -6.11 14.41
CA ARG A 289 19.03 -7.23 13.71
C ARG A 289 19.62 -7.47 12.32
N GLY A 290 20.21 -6.43 11.71
CA GLY A 290 20.84 -6.49 10.39
C GLY A 290 19.89 -6.30 9.20
N TRP A 291 18.59 -6.10 9.45
CA TRP A 291 17.60 -5.87 8.38
C TRP A 291 16.39 -5.05 8.88
N THR A 292 15.71 -4.37 7.93
CA THR A 292 14.51 -3.57 8.18
C THR A 292 13.57 -3.57 6.96
N GLY A 293 12.27 -3.43 7.23
CA GLY A 293 11.22 -3.40 6.22
C GLY A 293 10.83 -4.80 5.70
N PHE A 294 9.61 -4.85 5.16
CA PHE A 294 9.02 -6.04 4.55
C PHE A 294 8.31 -5.65 3.25
N LEU A 295 7.92 -6.64 2.46
CA LEU A 295 6.90 -6.45 1.44
C LEU A 295 5.57 -7.00 1.97
N SER A 296 4.47 -6.33 1.64
CA SER A 296 3.14 -6.84 1.96
C SER A 296 2.86 -8.14 1.24
N LEU A 297 1.81 -8.86 1.68
CA LEU A 297 1.15 -9.84 0.83
C LEU A 297 0.80 -9.21 -0.53
N PRO A 298 0.93 -9.94 -1.65
CA PRO A 298 0.38 -9.50 -2.93
C PRO A 298 -1.14 -9.37 -2.85
N ARG A 299 -1.66 -8.18 -3.16
CA ARG A 299 -3.08 -7.85 -3.10
C ARG A 299 -3.64 -7.76 -4.51
N GLU A 300 -4.78 -8.39 -4.77
CA GLU A 300 -5.50 -8.15 -6.01
C GLU A 300 -6.33 -6.86 -5.89
N LEU A 301 -6.36 -6.09 -6.97
CA LEU A 301 -7.20 -4.91 -7.12
C LEU A 301 -8.24 -5.19 -8.22
N PHE A 302 -9.52 -4.97 -7.91
CA PHE A 302 -10.66 -5.07 -8.82
C PHE A 302 -11.63 -3.95 -8.45
N LEU A 303 -12.66 -3.79 -9.28
CA LEU A 303 -13.79 -2.94 -8.96
C LEU A 303 -14.89 -3.86 -8.43
N SER A 304 -15.60 -3.42 -7.40
CA SER A 304 -16.82 -4.10 -6.98
C SER A 304 -17.91 -3.10 -6.69
N THR A 305 -19.13 -3.49 -7.05
CA THR A 305 -20.33 -2.69 -6.93
C THR A 305 -21.25 -3.33 -5.90
N THR A 306 -21.61 -2.59 -4.85
CA THR A 306 -22.67 -3.01 -3.93
C THR A 306 -23.99 -2.38 -4.37
N HIS A 307 -24.99 -3.21 -4.68
CA HIS A 307 -26.30 -2.75 -5.12
C HIS A 307 -27.26 -2.55 -3.95
N ASN A 308 -28.28 -1.71 -4.18
CA ASN A 308 -29.40 -1.49 -3.25
C ASN A 308 -28.99 -1.04 -1.84
N VAL A 309 -27.87 -0.30 -1.71
CA VAL A 309 -27.44 0.28 -0.44
C VAL A 309 -28.48 1.31 0.01
N THR A 310 -29.07 1.11 1.19
CA THR A 310 -30.08 1.98 1.79
C THR A 310 -29.49 2.88 2.88
N ARG A 311 -28.39 2.45 3.52
CA ARG A 311 -27.62 3.24 4.49
C ARG A 311 -26.12 2.92 4.42
N GLY A 312 -25.30 3.94 4.64
CA GLY A 312 -23.85 3.90 4.71
C GLY A 312 -23.34 5.26 5.23
N PRO A 313 -22.01 5.48 5.34
CA PRO A 313 -21.45 6.78 5.69
C PRO A 313 -21.97 7.85 4.73
N GLU A 314 -22.16 9.09 5.20
CA GLU A 314 -22.81 10.19 4.45
C GLU A 314 -22.55 10.09 2.95
N ILE A 315 -23.55 9.57 2.25
CA ILE A 315 -23.49 9.22 0.84
C ILE A 315 -23.49 10.52 0.06
N THR A 316 -22.32 11.14 -0.12
CA THR A 316 -22.14 12.06 -1.24
C THR A 316 -22.12 11.19 -2.50
N ASN A 317 -23.30 10.96 -3.07
CA ASN A 317 -23.56 10.32 -4.37
C ASN A 317 -22.34 10.28 -5.30
N ARG A 318 -21.53 9.21 -5.23
CA ARG A 318 -20.57 8.71 -6.24
C ARG A 318 -19.93 7.43 -5.67
N GLY A 319 -19.85 6.38 -6.49
CA GLY A 319 -19.67 5.00 -6.08
C GLY A 319 -18.39 4.70 -5.28
N HIS A 320 -18.45 3.60 -4.53
CA HIS A 320 -17.29 3.02 -3.87
C HIS A 320 -16.71 1.92 -4.75
N SER A 321 -15.38 1.77 -4.70
CA SER A 321 -14.63 0.72 -5.40
C SER A 321 -13.84 -0.05 -4.35
N PHE A 322 -13.86 -1.39 -4.43
CA PHE A 322 -13.45 -2.29 -3.33
C PHE A 322 -12.29 -3.21 -3.74
N PHE A 323 -11.50 -3.69 -2.77
CA PHE A 323 -10.24 -4.46 -2.97
C PHE A 323 -10.24 -5.86 -2.26
N GLN A 324 -10.07 -6.96 -2.97
CA GLN A 324 -10.26 -8.38 -2.70
C GLN A 324 -8.93 -8.96 -3.10
N ASP A 325 -8.28 -9.61 -2.14
CA ASP A 325 -7.05 -10.31 -2.43
C ASP A 325 -7.32 -11.63 -3.14
N TYR A 326 -6.37 -12.00 -3.98
CA TYR A 326 -6.19 -13.38 -4.35
C TYR A 326 -5.60 -14.16 -3.17
N GLY A 327 -6.51 -14.80 -2.45
CA GLY A 327 -6.26 -16.06 -1.75
C GLY A 327 -7.11 -17.16 -2.37
N GLU A 328 -7.07 -17.37 -3.69
CA GLU A 328 -7.64 -18.60 -4.25
C GLU A 328 -6.81 -19.79 -3.72
N ARG A 329 -7.38 -20.49 -2.74
CA ARG A 329 -7.02 -21.86 -2.32
C ARG A 329 -5.58 -22.04 -1.86
N LEU A 330 -5.22 -21.43 -0.72
CA LEU A 330 -4.38 -22.14 0.24
C LEU A 330 -5.24 -23.22 0.93
N GLY A 331 -5.32 -24.39 0.30
CA GLY A 331 -5.71 -25.59 1.04
C GLY A 331 -4.57 -25.99 1.97
N TRP A 332 -4.84 -26.33 3.22
CA TRP A 332 -5.06 -27.71 3.66
C TRP A 332 -5.03 -27.85 5.21
N LYS A 333 -5.73 -28.91 5.65
CA LYS A 333 -5.57 -29.82 6.81
C LYS A 333 -5.23 -29.31 8.21
N ASP A 334 -6.16 -29.66 9.09
CA ASP A 334 -6.16 -29.65 10.55
C ASP A 334 -4.82 -29.97 11.21
N CYS A 335 -4.47 -29.13 12.20
CA CYS A 335 -3.77 -29.56 13.40
C CYS A 335 -4.52 -29.06 14.64
N ALA A 336 -4.62 -29.97 15.60
CA ALA A 336 -5.44 -29.88 16.78
C ALA A 336 -4.73 -29.06 17.87
N ASN A 337 -5.24 -27.86 18.19
CA ASN A 337 -5.35 -27.30 19.55
C ASN A 337 -6.01 -25.91 19.57
N ALA A 338 -7.06 -25.69 18.76
CA ALA A 338 -7.96 -24.56 18.93
C ALA A 338 -8.85 -24.81 20.16
N GLY A 339 -8.51 -24.18 21.28
CA GLY A 339 -9.38 -24.17 22.45
C GLY A 339 -10.61 -23.31 22.18
N ASN A 340 -11.73 -23.92 21.81
CA ASN A 340 -13.05 -23.31 21.95
C ASN A 340 -13.26 -22.98 23.43
N GLN A 341 -13.16 -21.71 23.82
CA GLN A 341 -13.77 -21.24 25.06
C GLN A 341 -14.77 -20.14 24.76
N ALA A 342 -15.98 -20.57 24.38
CA ALA A 342 -17.19 -19.79 24.63
C ALA A 342 -17.53 -19.89 26.13
N HIS A 343 -16.69 -19.31 27.00
CA HIS A 343 -16.98 -19.16 28.41
C HIS A 343 -16.67 -17.73 28.84
N GLY A 344 -17.69 -16.88 28.77
CA GLY A 344 -17.68 -15.56 29.37
C GLY A 344 -17.70 -15.67 30.90
N ARG A 345 -16.52 -15.72 31.50
CA ARG A 345 -16.31 -14.95 32.73
C ARG A 345 -14.91 -14.36 32.66
N PRO A 346 -14.74 -13.03 32.70
CA PRO A 346 -13.42 -12.43 32.62
C PRO A 346 -12.57 -12.94 33.80
N PRO A 347 -11.28 -13.29 33.60
CA PRO A 347 -10.36 -13.40 34.71
C PRO A 347 -10.28 -12.01 35.38
N ASN A 348 -10.61 -11.96 36.67
CA ASN A 348 -10.64 -10.78 37.54
C ASN A 348 -9.81 -9.60 37.03
N THR A 349 -10.44 -8.66 36.33
CA THR A 349 -9.83 -7.38 35.99
C THR A 349 -9.91 -6.48 37.22
N ALA A 350 -8.76 -5.96 37.65
CA ALA A 350 -8.70 -4.86 38.60
C ALA A 350 -9.52 -3.67 38.07
N PRO A 351 -10.15 -2.86 38.95
CA PRO A 351 -10.99 -1.76 38.49
C PRO A 351 -10.18 -0.76 37.66
N LEU A 352 -10.69 -0.45 36.47
CA LEU A 352 -10.24 0.68 35.66
C LEU A 352 -10.46 1.98 36.45
N PRO A 353 -9.56 2.98 36.36
CA PRO A 353 -9.78 4.28 36.97
C PRO A 353 -11.08 4.88 36.47
N SER A 354 -11.94 5.28 37.41
CA SER A 354 -13.26 5.87 37.17
C SER A 354 -13.16 7.13 36.31
N GLY A 355 -13.78 7.12 35.12
CA GLY A 355 -13.92 8.32 34.29
C GLY A 355 -14.25 8.13 32.80
N ARG A 356 -14.15 6.92 32.23
CA ARG A 356 -14.57 6.67 30.83
C ARG A 356 -15.95 6.00 30.79
N VAL A 357 -16.90 6.68 30.17
CA VAL A 357 -18.25 6.17 29.86
C VAL A 357 -18.11 4.94 28.96
N SER A 358 -18.74 3.84 29.37
CA SER A 358 -18.80 2.58 28.64
C SER A 358 -19.66 2.72 27.38
N THR A 359 -19.07 2.53 26.21
CA THR A 359 -19.80 2.29 24.95
C THR A 359 -19.26 1.06 24.19
N GLN A 360 -18.51 0.17 24.85
CA GLN A 360 -17.92 -1.05 24.27
C GLN A 360 -18.88 -2.25 24.10
N ALA A 361 -20.20 -2.02 24.15
CA ALA A 361 -21.18 -3.09 24.37
C ALA A 361 -21.33 -4.11 23.21
N GLU A 362 -20.69 -3.95 22.04
CA GLU A 362 -20.84 -4.90 20.92
C GLU A 362 -19.55 -5.10 20.11
N ALA A 363 -18.38 -5.16 20.76
CA ALA A 363 -17.14 -5.43 20.05
C ALA A 363 -16.92 -6.94 19.86
N ARG A 364 -16.58 -7.33 18.61
CA ARG A 364 -16.06 -8.66 18.28
C ARG A 364 -14.55 -8.61 18.44
N ARG A 365 -13.98 -9.44 19.33
CA ARG A 365 -12.54 -9.40 19.65
C ARG A 365 -11.83 -10.68 19.26
N PHE A 366 -10.63 -10.49 18.75
CA PHE A 366 -9.64 -11.53 18.49
C PHE A 366 -8.37 -11.18 19.25
N HIS A 367 -7.93 -12.05 20.15
CA HIS A 367 -6.59 -12.00 20.73
C HIS A 367 -5.67 -12.86 19.90
N ILE A 368 -4.53 -12.29 19.54
CA ILE A 368 -3.45 -12.91 18.76
C ILE A 368 -2.12 -12.66 19.48
N TRP A 369 -1.11 -13.51 19.24
CA TRP A 369 0.12 -13.54 20.03
C TRP A 369 -0.17 -13.55 21.55
N GLN A 370 -1.06 -14.45 21.98
CA GLN A 370 -1.46 -14.55 23.37
C GLN A 370 -0.51 -15.46 24.16
N SER A 371 0.02 -14.94 25.26
CA SER A 371 0.76 -15.72 26.26
C SER A 371 -0.14 -16.75 26.96
N PRO A 372 0.42 -17.83 27.54
CA PRO A 372 -0.38 -18.87 28.21
C PRO A 372 -1.26 -18.36 29.38
N ASP A 373 -0.82 -17.30 30.07
CA ASP A 373 -1.58 -16.65 31.15
C ASP A 373 -2.54 -15.55 30.64
N GLY A 374 -2.48 -15.24 29.34
CA GLY A 374 -3.29 -14.22 28.68
C GLY A 374 -2.89 -12.78 28.97
N VAL A 375 -1.79 -12.54 29.70
CA VAL A 375 -1.36 -11.19 30.10
C VAL A 375 -0.83 -10.43 28.89
N GLN A 376 0.11 -11.03 28.15
CA GLN A 376 0.57 -10.50 26.88
C GLN A 376 -0.33 -10.97 25.73
N ARG A 377 -0.73 -10.02 24.89
CA ARG A 377 -1.59 -10.22 23.72
C ARG A 377 -1.65 -8.97 22.84
N THR A 378 -1.95 -9.18 21.57
CA THR A 378 -2.43 -8.13 20.66
C THR A 378 -3.91 -8.37 20.36
N THR A 379 -4.72 -7.32 20.31
CA THR A 379 -6.17 -7.45 20.12
C THR A 379 -6.65 -6.77 18.85
N VAL A 380 -7.31 -7.51 17.97
CA VAL A 380 -8.00 -6.99 16.79
C VAL A 380 -9.50 -6.99 17.04
N TYR A 381 -10.18 -5.87 16.82
CA TYR A 381 -11.61 -5.77 17.07
C TYR A 381 -12.31 -4.71 16.23
N PHE A 382 -13.62 -4.88 16.04
CA PHE A 382 -14.49 -3.92 15.37
C PHE A 382 -15.44 -3.25 16.38
N ILE A 383 -15.60 -1.93 16.29
CA ILE A 383 -16.51 -1.13 17.11
C ILE A 383 -17.65 -0.62 16.20
N PRO A 384 -18.84 -1.26 16.20
CA PRO A 384 -19.93 -0.90 15.29
C PRO A 384 -20.40 0.55 15.42
N GLN A 385 -20.52 1.05 16.65
CA GLN A 385 -21.05 2.39 16.92
C GLN A 385 -20.08 3.51 16.50
N ALA A 386 -18.78 3.21 16.48
CA ALA A 386 -17.75 4.13 16.03
C ALA A 386 -17.41 3.94 14.54
N GLU A 387 -17.87 2.85 13.93
CA GLU A 387 -17.46 2.42 12.59
C GLU A 387 -15.94 2.33 12.45
N GLN A 388 -15.29 1.59 13.36
CA GLN A 388 -13.84 1.48 13.40
C GLN A 388 -13.34 0.05 13.60
N ILE A 389 -12.32 -0.33 12.84
CA ILE A 389 -11.47 -1.49 13.14
C ILE A 389 -10.27 -1.01 13.93
N VAL A 390 -9.90 -1.76 14.96
CA VAL A 390 -8.84 -1.43 15.90
C VAL A 390 -7.86 -2.58 16.04
N VAL A 391 -6.57 -2.27 16.04
CA VAL A 391 -5.46 -3.14 16.44
C VAL A 391 -4.79 -2.54 17.68
N ASP A 392 -4.96 -3.21 18.82
CA ASP A 392 -4.39 -2.80 20.10
C ASP A 392 -3.14 -3.63 20.44
N LYS A 393 -1.98 -2.96 20.33
CA LYS A 393 -0.65 -3.52 20.64
C LYS A 393 -0.20 -3.24 22.09
N SER A 394 -1.02 -2.58 22.91
CA SER A 394 -0.59 -2.06 24.23
C SER A 394 -0.09 -3.13 25.21
N LEU A 395 -0.51 -4.39 25.01
CA LEU A 395 -0.12 -5.55 25.81
C LEU A 395 0.75 -6.55 25.02
N SER A 396 1.33 -6.17 23.89
CA SER A 396 2.06 -7.12 23.04
C SER A 396 3.37 -7.62 23.68
N ASN A 397 4.04 -6.77 24.47
CA ASN A 397 5.25 -7.08 25.24
C ASN A 397 5.46 -6.04 26.37
N THR A 398 6.52 -6.24 27.17
CA THR A 398 6.91 -5.32 28.26
C THR A 398 8.08 -4.39 27.93
N GLU A 399 8.64 -4.44 26.72
CA GLU A 399 9.82 -3.67 26.32
C GLU A 399 9.47 -2.18 26.13
N ALA A 400 10.14 -1.28 26.83
CA ALA A 400 9.77 0.14 26.87
C ALA A 400 10.10 0.91 25.58
N ASP A 401 11.04 0.43 24.77
CA ASP A 401 11.50 1.06 23.54
C ASP A 401 10.79 0.54 22.28
N VAL A 402 9.83 -0.39 22.43
CA VAL A 402 8.96 -0.85 21.35
C VAL A 402 7.68 -0.03 21.31
N ASP A 403 7.34 0.52 20.15
CA ASP A 403 6.07 1.20 19.94
C ASP A 403 4.91 0.20 19.99
N LYS A 404 4.01 0.45 20.94
CA LYS A 404 2.82 -0.35 21.24
C LYS A 404 1.54 0.46 21.07
N SER A 405 1.60 1.52 20.27
CA SER A 405 0.48 2.39 19.99
C SER A 405 -0.68 1.61 19.38
N LEU A 406 -1.89 1.99 19.81
CA LEU A 406 -3.13 1.50 19.25
C LEU A 406 -3.33 2.09 17.85
N LEU A 407 -3.70 1.24 16.90
CA LEU A 407 -4.06 1.62 15.54
C LEU A 407 -5.58 1.50 15.40
N ASP A 408 -6.23 2.54 14.89
CA ASP A 408 -7.65 2.51 14.57
C ASP A 408 -7.87 3.14 13.19
N ALA A 409 -8.88 2.64 12.50
CA ALA A 409 -9.20 3.05 11.15
C ALA A 409 -10.70 2.91 10.86
N PRO A 410 -11.27 3.82 10.07
CA PRO A 410 -12.70 3.81 9.76
C PRO A 410 -13.05 2.57 8.94
N PHE A 411 -14.13 1.89 9.34
CA PHE A 411 -14.73 0.76 8.63
C PHE A 411 -16.23 0.68 8.93
N THR A 412 -17.06 0.65 7.90
CA THR A 412 -18.54 0.66 8.03
C THR A 412 -19.12 -0.60 7.42
N LEU A 413 -20.24 -1.06 7.98
CA LEU A 413 -21.07 -2.13 7.43
C LEU A 413 -22.26 -1.50 6.73
N LEU A 414 -22.48 -1.88 5.48
CA LEU A 414 -23.55 -1.31 4.67
C LEU A 414 -24.90 -1.92 5.03
N TYR A 415 -25.97 -1.14 4.92
CA TYR A 415 -27.33 -1.68 4.87
C TYR A 415 -27.76 -1.79 3.41
N SER A 416 -28.28 -2.95 3.02
CA SER A 416 -28.78 -3.19 1.66
C SER A 416 -30.18 -3.78 1.68
N LEU A 417 -30.96 -3.49 0.62
CA LEU A 417 -32.27 -4.09 0.43
C LEU A 417 -32.15 -5.44 -0.30
N GLU A 418 -32.51 -6.52 0.40
CA GLU A 418 -32.61 -7.87 -0.16
C GLU A 418 -34.04 -8.40 0.00
N ASN A 419 -34.72 -8.66 -1.12
CA ASN A 419 -36.12 -9.13 -1.13
C ASN A 419 -37.04 -8.25 -0.24
N GLU A 420 -36.98 -6.93 -0.45
CA GLU A 420 -37.75 -5.92 0.29
C GLU A 420 -37.44 -5.84 1.80
N THR A 421 -36.43 -6.55 2.28
CA THR A 421 -35.97 -6.51 3.67
C THR A 421 -34.61 -5.85 3.74
N GLU A 422 -34.48 -4.82 4.58
CA GLU A 422 -33.19 -4.21 4.85
C GLU A 422 -32.32 -5.17 5.68
N LYS A 423 -31.10 -5.43 5.21
CA LYS A 423 -30.13 -6.29 5.89
C LYS A 423 -28.84 -5.53 6.14
N LEU A 424 -28.28 -5.73 7.32
CA LEU A 424 -26.93 -5.30 7.64
C LEU A 424 -25.93 -6.28 7.03
N GLU A 425 -24.92 -5.74 6.38
CA GLU A 425 -23.78 -6.48 5.85
C GLU A 425 -23.05 -7.25 6.97
N LYS A 426 -22.62 -8.47 6.66
CA LYS A 426 -21.82 -9.27 7.58
C LYS A 426 -20.37 -8.79 7.60
N LEU A 427 -19.78 -8.67 8.78
CA LEU A 427 -18.34 -8.47 8.92
C LEU A 427 -17.59 -9.77 8.61
N ARG A 428 -16.66 -9.71 7.66
CA ARG A 428 -15.70 -10.76 7.30
C ARG A 428 -14.30 -10.22 7.53
N LEU A 429 -13.64 -10.73 8.56
CA LEU A 429 -12.24 -10.43 8.87
C LEU A 429 -11.31 -11.53 8.36
N ARG A 430 -10.16 -11.12 7.82
CA ARG A 430 -9.03 -12.00 7.55
C ARG A 430 -7.81 -11.38 8.22
N ILE A 431 -7.12 -12.15 9.06
CA ILE A 431 -6.00 -11.68 9.86
C ILE A 431 -4.81 -12.58 9.54
N PHE A 432 -3.75 -12.01 9.00
CA PHE A 432 -2.51 -12.71 8.68
C PHE A 432 -1.44 -12.30 9.68
N ARG A 433 -0.81 -13.32 10.28
CA ARG A 433 0.37 -13.19 11.13
C ARG A 433 1.53 -13.86 10.39
N ASP A 434 2.56 -13.10 10.08
CA ASP A 434 3.81 -13.62 9.50
C ASP A 434 5.02 -13.08 10.26
N GLY A 435 5.60 -13.91 11.13
CA GLY A 435 6.63 -13.46 12.07
C GLY A 435 6.12 -12.30 12.92
N ASP A 436 6.69 -11.12 12.71
CA ASP A 436 6.33 -9.86 13.37
C ASP A 436 5.28 -9.04 12.59
N VAL A 437 4.93 -9.41 11.35
CA VAL A 437 3.98 -8.66 10.52
C VAL A 437 2.54 -9.11 10.80
N LEU A 438 1.65 -8.13 10.99
CA LEU A 438 0.21 -8.30 11.09
C LEU A 438 -0.47 -7.59 9.92
N GLU A 439 -1.24 -8.31 9.10
CA GLU A 439 -2.12 -7.71 8.08
C GLU A 439 -3.58 -8.06 8.38
N VAL A 440 -4.42 -7.04 8.57
CA VAL A 440 -5.85 -7.17 8.86
C VAL A 440 -6.66 -6.68 7.66
N PHE A 441 -7.51 -7.54 7.13
CA PHE A 441 -8.42 -7.23 6.03
C PHE A 441 -9.88 -7.36 6.46
N ALA A 442 -10.75 -6.48 5.96
CA ALA A 442 -12.18 -6.54 6.21
C ALA A 442 -13.01 -6.34 4.94
N ASN A 443 -13.97 -7.25 4.73
CA ASN A 443 -14.97 -7.26 3.66
C ASN A 443 -14.42 -6.92 2.26
N ASP A 444 -13.17 -7.31 2.00
CA ASP A 444 -12.53 -7.08 0.71
C ASP A 444 -12.61 -5.59 0.31
N ARG A 445 -12.41 -4.68 1.27
CA ARG A 445 -12.31 -3.22 1.02
C ARG A 445 -11.55 -2.43 2.08
N PHE A 446 -10.84 -3.13 2.95
CA PHE A 446 -10.11 -2.53 4.06
C PHE A 446 -8.84 -3.34 4.26
N ALA A 447 -7.74 -2.63 4.50
CA ALA A 447 -6.48 -3.21 4.91
C ALA A 447 -5.82 -2.32 5.98
N LEU A 448 -5.22 -2.96 6.97
CA LEU A 448 -4.38 -2.32 7.98
C LEU A 448 -3.21 -3.25 8.28
N THR A 449 -2.00 -2.79 7.98
CA THR A 449 -0.76 -3.55 8.19
C THR A 449 0.13 -2.90 9.25
N THR A 450 0.71 -3.68 10.16
CA THR A 450 1.64 -3.17 11.19
C THR A 450 2.64 -4.25 11.60
N THR A 451 3.66 -3.88 12.39
CA THR A 451 4.52 -4.83 13.09
C THR A 451 4.13 -4.97 14.56
N VAL A 452 4.22 -6.20 15.07
CA VAL A 452 3.89 -6.60 16.44
C VAL A 452 5.03 -7.45 16.98
N TYR A 453 5.62 -7.00 18.09
CA TYR A 453 6.66 -7.72 18.81
C TYR A 453 6.09 -8.33 20.09
N CYS A 454 6.35 -9.61 20.31
CA CYS A 454 5.92 -10.35 21.49
C CYS A 454 7.01 -11.30 21.97
N ASP A 455 6.91 -11.76 23.21
CA ASP A 455 7.81 -12.78 23.73
C ASP A 455 7.58 -14.14 23.04
N ASP A 456 8.61 -14.99 22.97
CA ASP A 456 8.56 -16.31 22.28
C ASP A 456 7.42 -17.23 22.77
N SER A 457 6.95 -17.03 24.00
CA SER A 457 5.84 -17.81 24.58
C SER A 457 4.45 -17.44 24.03
N CYS A 458 4.35 -16.33 23.30
CA CYS A 458 3.10 -15.75 22.80
C CYS A 458 2.66 -16.39 21.48
N ALA A 459 2.13 -17.62 21.55
CA ALA A 459 1.63 -18.36 20.40
C ALA A 459 0.10 -18.47 20.34
N GLY A 460 -0.60 -18.17 21.43
CA GLY A 460 -2.04 -18.41 21.56
C GLY A 460 -2.92 -17.48 20.73
N ILE A 461 -4.12 -17.96 20.42
CA ILE A 461 -5.19 -17.21 19.76
C ILE A 461 -6.50 -17.48 20.51
N SER A 462 -7.29 -16.44 20.76
CA SER A 462 -8.65 -16.57 21.31
C SER A 462 -9.60 -15.53 20.72
N TRP A 463 -10.91 -15.76 20.79
CA TRP A 463 -11.92 -14.83 20.30
C TRP A 463 -13.17 -14.87 21.18
N PHE A 464 -13.83 -13.71 21.34
CA PHE A 464 -15.02 -13.58 22.18
C PHE A 464 -15.84 -12.33 21.81
N LEU A 465 -17.03 -12.24 22.40
CA LEU A 465 -17.93 -11.09 22.32
C LEU A 465 -17.94 -10.39 23.68
N ASP A 466 -17.91 -9.05 23.67
CA ASP A 466 -17.90 -8.25 24.90
C ASP A 466 -19.23 -8.29 25.69
N ASP A 467 -20.35 -8.63 25.05
CA ASP A 467 -21.68 -8.66 25.68
C ASP A 467 -22.43 -9.98 25.45
N GLU A 468 -22.73 -10.68 26.54
CA GLU A 468 -23.53 -11.91 26.59
C GLU A 468 -25.01 -11.68 26.23
N GLY A 469 -25.49 -10.43 26.24
CA GLY A 469 -26.85 -10.05 25.84
C GLY A 469 -27.01 -9.71 24.36
N SER A 470 -25.92 -9.60 23.60
CA SER A 470 -25.98 -9.26 22.17
C SER A 470 -26.43 -10.46 21.31
N HIS A 471 -27.28 -10.21 20.31
CA HIS A 471 -27.62 -11.23 19.29
C HIS A 471 -26.51 -11.45 18.26
N SER A 472 -25.30 -10.96 18.53
CA SER A 472 -24.15 -11.13 17.65
C SER A 472 -23.64 -12.57 17.74
N VAL A 473 -23.40 -13.18 16.58
CA VAL A 473 -22.85 -14.54 16.48
C VAL A 473 -21.63 -14.55 15.58
N PHE A 474 -20.69 -15.45 15.86
CA PHE A 474 -19.68 -15.84 14.90
C PHE A 474 -20.29 -16.89 13.98
N ASP A 475 -20.49 -16.55 12.71
CA ASP A 475 -21.01 -17.49 11.71
C ASP A 475 -20.00 -18.62 11.44
N SER A 476 -18.73 -18.27 11.29
CA SER A 476 -17.62 -19.21 11.13
C SER A 476 -16.31 -18.57 11.59
N VAL A 477 -15.43 -19.39 12.17
CA VAL A 477 -14.03 -19.04 12.45
C VAL A 477 -13.18 -20.16 11.87
N GLN A 478 -12.21 -19.78 11.04
CA GLN A 478 -11.23 -20.69 10.46
C GLN A 478 -9.85 -20.22 10.87
N LEU A 479 -9.04 -21.13 11.40
CA LEU A 479 -7.65 -20.89 11.76
C LEU A 479 -6.75 -21.70 10.83
N TRP A 480 -5.70 -21.06 10.32
CA TRP A 480 -4.67 -21.68 9.52
C TRP A 480 -3.33 -21.54 10.25
N GLU A 481 -2.61 -22.64 10.38
CA GLU A 481 -1.25 -22.70 10.94
C GLU A 481 -0.26 -23.03 9.82
N ASP A 482 1.03 -22.73 10.04
CA ASP A 482 2.14 -23.03 9.11
C ASP A 482 1.97 -22.44 7.70
N MET A 483 2.02 -21.10 7.59
CA MET A 483 2.13 -20.45 6.29
C MET A 483 3.33 -21.02 5.51
N ALA A 484 3.14 -21.33 4.23
CA ALA A 484 4.14 -22.02 3.42
C ALA A 484 5.48 -21.26 3.47
N GLY A 485 6.47 -21.84 4.18
CA GLY A 485 7.70 -21.15 4.53
C GLY A 485 8.43 -20.55 3.32
N THR A 486 8.41 -19.23 3.20
CA THR A 486 9.32 -18.46 2.37
C THR A 486 10.64 -18.34 3.13
N GLN A 487 11.54 -19.30 2.95
CA GLN A 487 12.90 -19.17 3.49
C GLN A 487 13.67 -18.10 2.69
N GLY A 488 13.56 -16.84 3.11
CA GLY A 488 14.45 -15.78 2.64
C GLY A 488 15.82 -15.93 3.31
N GLN A 489 16.87 -16.19 2.52
CA GLN A 489 18.24 -16.02 3.01
C GLN A 489 18.50 -14.51 3.14
N VAL A 490 18.93 -14.07 4.32
CA VAL A 490 19.42 -12.70 4.54
C VAL A 490 20.64 -12.50 3.63
N LEU A 491 20.48 -11.69 2.59
CA LEU A 491 21.59 -11.26 1.73
C LEU A 491 22.37 -10.16 2.46
N ASP A 492 23.53 -10.53 2.98
CA ASP A 492 24.46 -9.61 3.62
C ASP A 492 25.15 -8.77 2.52
N ILE A 493 24.60 -7.60 2.21
CA ILE A 493 25.18 -6.69 1.22
C ILE A 493 26.39 -6.02 1.90
N GLY A 494 27.58 -6.52 1.59
CA GLY A 494 28.85 -6.05 2.15
C GLY A 494 29.00 -4.54 2.09
N GLN A 495 29.54 -3.96 3.17
CA GLN A 495 29.80 -2.53 3.27
C GLN A 495 30.67 -2.04 2.10
N PRO A 496 30.36 -0.89 1.47
CA PRO A 496 31.29 -0.28 0.55
C PRO A 496 32.56 0.12 1.32
N HIS A 497 33.71 -0.33 0.84
CA HIS A 497 34.99 0.22 1.29
C HIS A 497 35.02 1.72 0.96
N LEU A 498 35.38 2.52 1.96
CA LEU A 498 35.53 3.99 1.92
C LEU A 498 36.41 4.49 0.77
#